data_AF-A0A0Q7WB37-F1
#
_entry.id   AF-A0A0Q7WB37-F1
#
_cell.length_a   1.000
_cell.length_b   1.000
_cell.length_c   1.000
_cell.angle_alpha   90.00
_cell.angle_beta   90.00
_cell.angle_gamma   90.00
#
_symmetry.space_group_name_H-M   'P 1'
#
loop_
_entity.id
_entity.type
_entity.pdbx_description
1 polymer ?
#
loop_
_entity_poly.entity_id
_entity_poly.type
_entity_poly.pdbx_seq_one_letter_code
_entity_poly.pdbx_strand_id
1 'polypeptide(L)'
;MKKLIGVAALALCGLAGAQVTPPEVARQQQQELKRGDPPRWSQPDRSEAAQLATLRKEINAALREALEACKQQGAGANSDCVREARSTAQSDLANARQIHLATRDLSRTFETSGK
;
A
#
# COMPACT_ATOMS: atom_id res chain seq x y z
N MET A 1 37.89 -32.57 -31.21
CA MET A 1 36.63 -33.29 -30.92
C MET A 1 35.63 -32.31 -30.34
N LYS A 2 34.57 -32.00 -31.09
CA LYS A 2 33.51 -31.03 -30.76
C LYS A 2 32.65 -31.62 -29.64
N LYS A 3 32.58 -31.01 -28.46
CA LYS A 3 31.59 -31.38 -27.43
C LYS A 3 30.35 -30.51 -27.64
N LEU A 4 29.29 -31.12 -28.17
CA LEU A 4 27.93 -30.60 -28.09
C LEU A 4 27.45 -30.83 -26.65
N ILE A 5 27.27 -29.76 -25.88
CA ILE A 5 26.52 -29.81 -24.61
C ILE A 5 25.18 -29.14 -24.90
N GLY A 6 24.16 -29.98 -24.91
CA GLY A 6 22.79 -29.64 -25.25
C GLY A 6 22.18 -28.65 -24.27
N VAL A 7 21.46 -27.69 -24.84
CA VAL A 7 20.56 -26.77 -24.18
C VAL A 7 19.37 -27.57 -23.63
N ALA A 8 19.29 -27.73 -22.31
CA ALA A 8 18.12 -28.30 -21.65
C ALA A 8 17.97 -27.71 -20.24
N ALA A 9 17.57 -26.44 -20.15
CA ALA A 9 17.10 -25.83 -18.90
C ALA A 9 16.22 -24.59 -19.19
N LEU A 10 15.19 -24.74 -20.02
CA LEU A 10 14.16 -23.71 -20.23
C LEU A 10 12.77 -24.36 -20.18
N ALA A 11 12.34 -24.84 -19.02
CA ALA A 11 10.94 -25.23 -18.80
C ALA A 11 10.56 -25.38 -17.31
N LEU A 12 10.98 -24.48 -16.42
CA LEU A 12 10.56 -24.53 -15.00
C LEU A 12 9.81 -23.29 -14.50
N CYS A 13 9.47 -22.32 -15.34
CA CYS A 13 8.68 -21.15 -14.94
C CYS A 13 7.16 -21.28 -15.22
N GLY A 14 6.64 -22.48 -15.47
CA GLY A 14 5.28 -22.69 -16.00
C GLY A 14 4.19 -23.15 -15.03
N LEU A 15 4.45 -23.31 -13.73
CA LEU A 15 3.49 -23.89 -12.77
C LEU A 15 3.41 -23.10 -11.45
N ALA A 16 3.31 -21.77 -11.52
CA ALA A 16 2.77 -20.98 -10.41
C ALA A 16 1.23 -20.96 -10.49
N GLY A 17 0.63 -22.14 -10.38
CA GLY A 17 -0.80 -22.36 -10.52
C GLY A 17 -1.30 -23.36 -9.48
N ALA A 18 -0.93 -23.16 -8.22
CA ALA A 18 -1.53 -23.87 -7.10
C ALA A 18 -2.25 -22.85 -6.23
N GLN A 19 -3.56 -22.79 -6.39
CA GLN A 19 -4.51 -22.13 -5.50
C GLN A 19 -4.17 -22.40 -4.01
N VAL A 20 -3.54 -21.43 -3.34
CA VAL A 20 -3.13 -21.52 -1.92
C VAL A 20 -4.26 -21.09 -0.96
N THR A 21 -5.44 -20.78 -1.48
CA THR A 21 -6.57 -20.30 -0.68
C THR A 21 -7.26 -21.49 0.01
N PRO A 22 -7.24 -21.59 1.36
CA PRO A 22 -7.98 -22.65 2.06
C PRO A 22 -9.46 -22.62 1.67
N PRO A 23 -10.16 -23.77 1.66
CA PRO A 23 -11.55 -23.85 1.19
C PRO A 23 -12.49 -22.92 1.96
N GLU A 24 -12.22 -22.69 3.24
CA GLU A 24 -12.97 -21.72 4.04
C GLU A 24 -12.77 -20.28 3.56
N VAL A 25 -11.54 -19.90 3.24
CA VAL A 25 -11.23 -18.56 2.71
C VAL A 25 -11.85 -18.38 1.32
N ALA A 26 -11.84 -19.43 0.49
CA ALA A 26 -12.49 -19.39 -0.82
C ALA A 26 -14.00 -19.19 -0.69
N ARG A 27 -14.64 -19.88 0.26
CA ARG A 27 -16.07 -19.70 0.57
C ARG A 27 -16.37 -18.29 1.06
N GLN A 28 -15.52 -17.74 1.94
CA GLN A 28 -15.65 -16.37 2.41
C GLN A 28 -15.45 -15.35 1.28
N GLN A 29 -14.44 -15.53 0.43
CA GLN A 29 -14.24 -14.67 -0.75
C GLN A 29 -15.46 -14.67 -1.66
N GLN A 30 -16.06 -15.83 -1.94
CA GLN A 30 -17.29 -15.90 -2.72
C GLN A 30 -18.46 -15.15 -2.06
N GLN A 31 -18.56 -15.17 -0.74
CA GLN A 31 -19.59 -14.42 0.00
C GLN A 31 -19.35 -12.91 -0.09
N GLU A 32 -18.10 -12.45 0.06
CA GLU A 32 -17.76 -11.02 -0.08
C GLU A 32 -17.95 -10.53 -1.52
N LEU A 33 -17.58 -11.33 -2.54
CA LEU A 33 -17.85 -11.01 -3.93
C LEU A 33 -19.35 -10.88 -4.23
N LYS A 34 -20.19 -11.75 -3.63
CA LYS A 34 -21.65 -11.64 -3.74
C LYS A 34 -22.22 -10.42 -3.01
N ARG A 35 -21.61 -10.04 -1.89
CA ARG A 35 -21.96 -8.82 -1.15
C ARG A 35 -21.60 -7.56 -1.97
N GLY A 36 -20.58 -7.65 -2.81
CA GLY A 36 -20.08 -6.56 -3.64
C GLY A 36 -19.24 -5.57 -2.84
N ASP A 37 -18.67 -4.60 -3.55
CA ASP A 37 -17.83 -3.59 -2.91
C ASP A 37 -18.64 -2.73 -1.94
N PRO A 38 -18.10 -2.38 -0.76
CA PRO A 38 -18.72 -1.43 0.12
C PRO A 38 -19.03 -0.12 -0.61
N PRO A 39 -20.24 0.46 -0.47
CA PRO A 39 -20.59 1.72 -1.15
C PRO A 39 -19.61 2.88 -0.89
N ARG A 40 -18.91 2.84 0.26
CA ARG A 40 -17.87 3.81 0.60
C ARG A 40 -16.67 3.77 -0.36
N TRP A 41 -16.33 2.62 -0.94
CA TRP A 41 -15.16 2.46 -1.82
C TRP A 41 -15.29 3.26 -3.11
N SER A 42 -16.50 3.40 -3.65
CA SER A 42 -16.76 4.15 -4.88
C SER A 42 -17.12 5.62 -4.61
N GLN A 43 -17.18 6.04 -3.35
CA GLN A 43 -17.54 7.41 -2.99
C GLN A 43 -16.28 8.29 -2.88
N PRO A 44 -16.02 9.19 -3.87
CA PRO A 44 -14.87 10.07 -3.80
C PRO A 44 -15.05 11.11 -2.70
N ASP A 45 -13.95 11.46 -2.02
CA ASP A 45 -13.90 12.61 -1.12
C ASP A 45 -13.88 13.90 -1.95
N ARG A 46 -15.06 14.44 -2.26
CA ARG A 46 -15.19 15.60 -3.17
C ARG A 46 -14.97 16.95 -2.51
N SER A 47 -15.11 17.03 -1.18
CA SER A 47 -14.89 18.28 -0.45
C SER A 47 -13.47 18.35 0.11
N GLU A 48 -12.92 19.56 0.21
CA GLU A 48 -11.61 19.79 0.83
C GLU A 48 -11.57 19.24 2.27
N ALA A 49 -12.65 19.43 3.04
CA ALA A 49 -12.76 18.90 4.39
C ALA A 49 -12.68 17.36 4.43
N ALA A 50 -13.33 16.67 3.48
CA ALA A 50 -13.25 15.22 3.36
C ALA A 50 -11.85 14.76 2.93
N GLN A 51 -11.23 15.45 1.98
CA GLN A 51 -9.87 15.15 1.51
C GLN A 51 -8.84 15.35 2.63
N LEU A 52 -8.95 16.42 3.43
CA LEU A 52 -8.10 16.64 4.60
C LEU A 52 -8.36 15.61 5.71
N ALA A 53 -9.59 15.15 5.88
CA ALA A 53 -9.89 14.07 6.82
C ALA A 53 -9.25 12.76 6.37
N THR A 54 -9.28 12.45 5.07
CA THR A 54 -8.62 11.29 4.48
C THR A 54 -7.10 11.41 4.59
N LEU A 55 -6.49 12.55 4.24
CA LEU A 55 -5.05 12.77 4.40
C LEU A 55 -4.56 12.51 5.83
N ARG A 56 -5.32 12.94 6.85
CA ARG A 56 -4.97 12.64 8.25
C ARG A 56 -5.04 11.14 8.56
N LYS A 57 -5.96 10.38 7.95
CA LYS A 57 -6.00 8.92 8.09
C LYS A 57 -4.77 8.28 7.45
N GLU A 58 -4.39 8.75 6.25
CA GLU A 58 -3.21 8.26 5.54
C GLU A 58 -1.92 8.54 6.32
N ILE A 59 -1.74 9.74 6.88
CA ILE A 59 -0.57 10.06 7.73
C ILE A 59 -0.49 9.11 8.93
N ASN A 60 -1.64 8.84 9.59
CA ASN A 60 -1.67 7.91 10.71
C ASN A 60 -1.45 6.45 10.28
N ALA A 61 -1.85 6.07 9.08
CA ALA A 61 -1.56 4.75 8.50
C ALA A 61 -0.08 4.59 8.22
N ALA A 62 0.53 5.57 7.55
CA ALA A 62 1.96 5.63 7.29
C ALA A 62 2.79 5.57 8.59
N LEU A 63 2.35 6.26 9.66
CA LEU A 63 2.98 6.15 10.97
C LEU A 63 2.94 4.70 11.51
N ARG A 64 1.80 4.01 11.42
CA ARG A 64 1.69 2.62 11.90
C ARG A 64 2.61 1.69 11.10
N GLU A 65 2.66 1.86 9.79
CA GLU A 65 3.56 1.10 8.91
C GLU A 65 5.03 1.36 9.26
N ALA A 66 5.41 2.62 9.45
CA ALA A 66 6.76 3.01 9.85
C ALA A 66 7.13 2.41 11.21
N LEU A 67 6.22 2.45 12.20
CA LEU A 67 6.46 1.84 13.51
C LEU A 67 6.60 0.32 13.42
N GLU A 68 5.85 -0.35 12.54
CA GLU A 68 6.01 -1.78 12.31
C GLU A 68 7.36 -2.09 11.66
N ALA A 69 7.77 -1.28 10.68
CA ALA A 69 9.10 -1.40 10.08
C ALA A 69 10.23 -1.20 11.11
N CYS A 70 10.08 -0.25 12.06
CA CYS A 70 11.06 -0.04 13.13
C CYS A 70 11.24 -1.28 14.02
N LYS A 71 10.17 -2.06 14.27
CA LYS A 71 10.28 -3.31 15.03
C LYS A 71 11.17 -4.34 14.33
N GLN A 72 11.19 -4.34 13.01
CA GLN A 72 11.97 -5.28 12.22
C GLN A 72 13.48 -4.97 12.20
N GLN A 73 13.90 -3.78 12.67
CA GLN A 73 15.32 -3.37 12.70
C GLN A 73 16.13 -3.92 13.90
N GLY A 74 15.49 -4.64 14.83
CA GLY A 74 16.15 -5.19 16.02
C GLY A 74 16.28 -4.21 17.19
N ALA A 75 16.64 -4.72 18.37
CA ALA A 75 16.50 -4.00 19.65
C ALA A 75 17.34 -2.71 19.80
N GLY A 76 18.45 -2.58 19.05
CA GLY A 76 19.37 -1.44 19.17
C GLY A 76 19.08 -0.24 18.25
N ALA A 77 18.42 -0.45 17.10
CA ALA A 77 18.12 0.59 16.11
C ALA A 77 16.70 1.18 16.25
N ASN A 78 15.89 0.59 17.13
CA ASN A 78 14.45 0.85 17.19
C ASN A 78 14.10 2.24 17.79
N SER A 79 14.87 2.74 18.74
CA SER A 79 14.55 4.00 19.45
C SER A 79 14.59 5.23 18.53
N ASP A 80 15.64 5.35 17.72
CA ASP A 80 15.78 6.48 16.80
C ASP A 80 14.84 6.36 15.61
N CYS A 81 14.62 5.14 15.08
CA CYS A 81 13.60 4.88 14.07
C CYS A 81 12.20 5.30 14.54
N VAL A 82 11.81 4.92 15.77
CA VAL A 82 10.49 5.29 16.33
C VAL A 82 10.38 6.80 16.54
N ARG A 83 11.47 7.45 16.96
CA ARG A 83 11.51 8.91 17.14
C ARG A 83 11.32 9.64 15.81
N GLU A 84 12.04 9.21 14.79
CA GLU A 84 11.94 9.76 13.44
C GLU A 84 10.53 9.56 12.88
N ALA A 85 9.98 8.35 12.93
CA ALA A 85 8.63 8.05 12.45
C ALA A 85 7.57 8.97 13.09
N ARG A 86 7.66 9.18 14.41
CA ARG A 86 6.76 10.10 15.14
C ARG A 86 6.98 11.56 14.75
N SER A 87 8.23 11.99 14.61
CA SER A 87 8.58 13.36 14.20
C SER A 87 8.03 13.67 12.81
N THR A 88 8.19 12.74 11.86
CA THR A 88 7.64 12.84 10.50
C THR A 88 6.13 12.96 10.54
N ALA A 89 5.43 12.06 11.23
CA ALA A 89 3.97 12.13 11.33
C ALA A 89 3.47 13.42 11.99
N GLN A 90 4.18 13.92 13.02
CA GLN A 90 3.83 15.20 13.66
C GLN A 90 4.02 16.38 12.70
N SER A 91 5.12 16.39 11.94
CA SER A 91 5.37 17.39 10.90
C SER A 91 4.30 17.34 9.80
N ASP A 92 3.94 16.15 9.33
CA ASP A 92 2.93 15.97 8.29
C ASP A 92 1.55 16.44 8.75
N LEU A 93 1.17 16.14 10.00
CA LEU A 93 -0.08 16.61 10.59
C LEU A 93 -0.11 18.14 10.72
N ALA A 94 1.01 18.76 11.14
CA ALA A 94 1.13 20.21 11.23
C ALA A 94 1.03 20.88 9.84
N ASN A 95 1.54 20.20 8.80
CA ASN A 95 1.60 20.69 7.43
C ASN A 95 0.49 20.14 6.52
N ALA A 96 -0.53 19.46 7.07
CA ALA A 96 -1.51 18.71 6.29
C ALA A 96 -2.23 19.55 5.20
N ARG A 97 -2.47 20.84 5.45
CA ARG A 97 -3.03 21.75 4.43
C ARG A 97 -2.08 21.99 3.26
N GLN A 98 -0.79 22.16 3.53
CA GLN A 98 0.19 22.38 2.47
C GLN A 98 0.44 21.12 1.66
N ILE A 99 0.48 19.97 2.32
CA ILE A 99 0.54 18.67 1.65
C ILE A 99 -0.67 18.49 0.72
N HIS A 100 -1.88 18.77 1.21
CA HIS A 100 -3.11 18.69 0.40
C HIS A 100 -3.07 19.58 -0.84
N LEU A 101 -2.64 20.84 -0.70
CA LEU A 101 -2.50 21.76 -1.82
C LEU A 101 -1.46 21.26 -2.84
N ALA A 102 -0.29 20.80 -2.37
CA ALA A 102 0.74 20.25 -3.22
C ALA A 102 0.27 18.99 -3.98
N THR A 103 -0.47 18.09 -3.31
CA THR A 103 -1.07 16.91 -3.96
C THR A 103 -2.08 17.30 -5.03
N ARG A 104 -2.94 18.30 -4.77
CA ARG A 104 -3.92 18.77 -5.74
C ARG A 104 -3.26 19.35 -7.00
N ASP A 105 -2.17 20.08 -6.83
CA ASP A 105 -1.42 20.65 -7.96
C ASP A 105 -0.75 19.54 -8.79
N LEU A 106 -0.22 18.49 -8.15
CA LEU A 106 0.29 17.30 -8.85
C LEU A 106 -0.80 16.60 -9.67
N SER A 107 -2.02 16.47 -9.13
CA SER A 107 -3.17 15.90 -9.86
C SER A 107 -3.66 16.76 -11.04
N ARG A 108 -3.28 18.04 -11.11
CA ARG A 108 -3.54 18.88 -12.29
C ARG A 108 -2.50 18.67 -13.39
N THR A 109 -1.26 18.37 -13.00
CA THR A 109 -0.15 18.19 -13.94
C THR A 109 -0.07 16.78 -14.50
N PHE A 110 -0.53 15.77 -13.76
CA PHE A 110 -0.52 14.37 -14.18
C PHE A 110 -1.94 13.80 -14.17
N GLU A 111 -2.31 13.04 -15.22
CA GLU A 111 -3.57 12.29 -15.28
C GLU A 111 -3.53 11.17 -14.23
N THR A 112 -3.93 11.48 -13.00
CA THR A 112 -4.06 10.48 -11.92
C THR A 112 -5.49 9.97 -11.77
N SER A 113 -6.38 10.33 -12.70
CA SER A 113 -7.82 10.07 -12.60
C SER A 113 -8.20 8.64 -12.97
N GLY A 114 -7.29 7.88 -13.59
CA GLY A 114 -7.51 6.50 -14.02
C GLY A 114 -8.70 6.34 -14.99
N LYS A 115 -9.09 7.43 -15.66
CA LYS A 115 -10.12 7.44 -16.71
C LYS A 115 -9.51 7.30 -18.09
#